data_AF-A0ABD6U2K0-F1
#
_entry.id   AF-A0ABD6U2K0-F1
#
_cell.length_a   1.000
_cell.length_b   1.000
_cell.length_c   1.000
_cell.angle_alpha   90.00
_cell.angle_beta   90.00
_cell.angle_gamma   90.00
#
_symmetry.space_group_name_H-M   'P 1'
#
loop_
_entity.id
_entity.type
_entity.pdbx_description
1 polymer ?
#
loop_
_entity_poly.entity_id
_entity_poly.type
_entity_poly.pdbx_seq_one_letter_code
_entity_poly.pdbx_strand_id
1 'polypeptide(L)'
;MSTQTQLSRSVSAGLDTRQCREWLQAAGLRFSMPRLKVVEALCSANDEQGISARALHQQLNEAGEPLSLVSVRQVLRRMEENGLVQTTGRSRYRLSAPDQ
;
A
#
# COMPACT_ATOMS: atom_id res chain seq x y z
N MET A 1 26.30 16.62 -29.86
CA MET A 1 26.03 15.20 -29.54
C MET A 1 25.43 15.19 -28.15
N SER A 2 24.14 14.89 -28.05
CA SER A 2 23.33 15.09 -26.84
C SER A 2 23.67 14.08 -25.76
N THR A 3 24.03 14.57 -24.57
CA THR A 3 24.21 13.77 -23.36
C THR A 3 22.84 13.38 -22.82
N GLN A 4 22.43 12.15 -23.11
CA GLN A 4 21.26 11.51 -22.49
C GLN A 4 21.64 11.05 -21.08
N THR A 5 21.40 11.90 -20.09
CA THR A 5 21.40 11.54 -18.66
C THR A 5 20.21 10.63 -18.41
N GLN A 6 20.44 9.32 -18.52
CA GLN A 6 19.50 8.29 -18.09
C GLN A 6 19.95 7.72 -16.76
N LEU A 7 18.95 7.37 -15.94
CA LEU A 7 18.99 6.52 -14.74
C LEU A 7 19.15 7.23 -13.39
N SER A 8 18.20 8.11 -13.08
CA SER A 8 17.75 8.34 -11.69
C SER A 8 16.35 7.74 -11.52
N ARG A 9 16.25 6.41 -11.54
CA ARG A 9 15.06 5.69 -11.05
C ARG A 9 15.53 4.40 -10.37
N SER A 10 16.25 4.54 -9.26
CA SER A 10 16.19 3.51 -8.22
C SER A 10 14.85 3.68 -7.49
N VAL A 11 13.75 3.44 -8.20
CA VAL A 11 12.48 3.15 -7.54
C VAL A 11 12.66 1.73 -7.05
N SER A 12 13.03 1.62 -5.77
CA SER A 12 12.81 0.44 -4.94
C SER A 12 11.57 -0.27 -5.43
N ALA A 13 11.64 -1.60 -5.60
CA ALA A 13 10.60 -2.48 -6.14
C ALA A 13 9.24 -2.33 -5.42
N GLY A 14 8.61 -1.19 -5.63
CA GLY A 14 7.30 -0.78 -5.18
C GLY A 14 6.42 -0.86 -6.40
N LEU A 15 5.32 -1.58 -6.24
CA LEU A 15 4.26 -1.74 -7.22
C LEU A 15 4.07 -0.45 -8.04
N ASP A 16 4.05 -0.55 -9.38
CA ASP A 16 3.80 0.63 -10.20
C ASP A 16 2.49 1.28 -9.75
N THR A 17 2.47 2.61 -9.56
CA THR A 17 1.26 3.33 -9.09
C THR A 17 0.02 3.05 -9.96
N ARG A 18 0.23 2.59 -11.20
CA ARG A 18 -0.80 2.05 -12.09
C ARG A 18 -1.49 0.81 -11.50
N GLN A 19 -0.72 -0.17 -11.04
CA GLN A 19 -1.25 -1.38 -10.44
C GLN A 19 -2.00 -1.09 -9.13
N CYS A 20 -1.47 -0.17 -8.30
CA CYS A 20 -2.18 0.27 -7.09
C CYS A 20 -3.54 0.91 -7.43
N ARG A 21 -3.63 1.66 -8.54
CA ARG A 21 -4.88 2.24 -9.02
C ARG A 21 -5.86 1.17 -9.48
N GLU A 22 -5.40 0.20 -10.24
CA GLU A 22 -6.22 -0.91 -10.74
C GLU A 22 -6.81 -1.71 -9.58
N TRP A 23 -6.02 -2.02 -8.55
CA TRP A 23 -6.53 -2.71 -7.36
C TRP A 23 -7.56 -1.91 -6.58
N LEU A 24 -7.33 -0.61 -6.39
CA LEU A 24 -8.32 0.26 -5.75
C LEU A 24 -9.61 0.32 -6.56
N GLN A 25 -9.51 0.40 -7.88
CA GLN A 25 -10.67 0.42 -8.78
C GLN A 25 -11.42 -0.91 -8.77
N ALA A 26 -10.72 -2.03 -8.84
CA ALA A 26 -11.30 -3.38 -8.78
C ALA A 26 -12.04 -3.62 -7.46
N ALA A 27 -11.52 -3.08 -6.35
CA ALA A 27 -12.17 -3.11 -5.04
C ALA A 27 -13.28 -2.06 -4.88
N GLY A 28 -13.64 -1.26 -5.89
CA GLY A 28 -14.66 -0.21 -5.78
C GLY A 28 -14.27 0.97 -4.88
N LEU A 29 -12.99 1.09 -4.51
CA LEU A 29 -12.48 2.15 -3.65
C LEU A 29 -12.11 3.39 -4.47
N ARG A 30 -12.63 4.55 -4.05
CA ARG A 30 -12.19 5.85 -4.60
C ARG A 30 -10.66 6.02 -4.51
N PHE A 31 -10.08 6.51 -5.59
CA PHE A 31 -8.67 6.88 -5.65
C PHE A 31 -8.35 8.02 -4.68
N SER A 32 -7.36 7.82 -3.79
CA SER A 32 -6.83 8.84 -2.88
C SER A 32 -5.39 8.55 -2.48
N MET A 33 -4.63 9.59 -2.15
CA MET A 33 -3.22 9.48 -1.74
C MET A 33 -3.02 8.57 -0.51
N PRO A 34 -3.84 8.67 0.56
CA PRO A 34 -3.70 7.78 1.72
C PRO A 34 -3.86 6.30 1.37
N ARG A 35 -4.81 5.97 0.49
CA ARG A 35 -5.06 4.59 0.07
C ARG A 35 -3.92 4.05 -0.79
N LEU A 36 -3.41 4.87 -1.70
CA LEU A 36 -2.23 4.50 -2.48
C LEU A 36 -1.04 4.17 -1.57
N LYS A 37 -0.74 5.05 -0.62
CA LYS A 37 0.40 4.90 0.28
C LYS A 37 0.29 3.66 1.15
N VAL A 38 -0.91 3.37 1.67
CA VAL A 38 -1.18 2.14 2.41
C VAL A 38 -0.98 0.89 1.55
N VAL A 39 -1.45 0.88 0.30
CA VAL A 39 -1.25 -0.24 -0.64
C VAL A 39 0.22 -0.42 -1.00
N GLU A 40 0.93 0.66 -1.31
CA GLU A 40 2.38 0.65 -1.57
C GLU A 40 3.12 0.05 -0.38
N ALA A 41 2.81 0.51 0.83
CA ALA A 41 3.47 0.06 2.04
C ALA A 41 3.16 -1.42 2.37
N LEU A 42 1.92 -1.87 2.14
CA LEU A 42 1.53 -3.28 2.28
C LEU A 42 2.26 -4.17 1.26
N CYS A 43 2.44 -3.69 0.03
CA CYS A 43 3.17 -4.42 -1.00
C CYS A 43 4.66 -4.53 -0.64
N SER A 44 5.27 -3.45 -0.16
CA SER A 44 6.68 -3.45 0.27
C SER A 44 6.93 -4.33 1.49
N ALA A 45 5.93 -4.54 2.34
CA ALA A 45 6.06 -5.42 3.51
C ALA A 45 6.26 -6.90 3.12
N ASN A 46 5.81 -7.32 1.93
CA ASN A 46 5.97 -8.67 1.34
C ASN A 46 5.95 -9.84 2.35
N ASP A 47 5.02 -9.79 3.32
CA ASP A 47 4.96 -10.71 4.45
C ASP A 47 3.73 -11.61 4.32
N GLU A 48 3.94 -12.93 4.20
CA GLU A 48 2.86 -13.91 4.09
C GLU A 48 1.94 -13.93 5.33
N GLN A 49 2.47 -13.55 6.50
CA GLN A 49 1.73 -13.42 7.76
C GLN A 49 1.05 -12.04 7.90
N GLY A 50 1.22 -11.13 6.92
CA GLY A 50 0.71 -9.76 6.93
C GLY A 50 1.54 -8.83 7.81
N ILE A 51 1.15 -7.56 7.93
CA ILE A 51 1.81 -6.53 8.75
C ILE A 51 0.82 -5.89 9.73
N SER A 52 1.26 -5.56 10.94
CA SER A 52 0.39 -4.84 11.89
C SER A 52 0.16 -3.39 11.45
N ALA A 53 -0.99 -2.81 11.79
CA ALA A 53 -1.26 -1.39 11.51
C ALA A 53 -0.20 -0.44 12.09
N ARG A 54 0.41 -0.81 13.22
CA ARG A 54 1.48 -0.03 13.87
C ARG A 54 2.79 -0.08 13.07
N ALA A 55 3.18 -1.27 12.60
CA ALA A 55 4.37 -1.42 11.77
C ALA A 55 4.19 -0.74 10.40
N LEU A 56 2.99 -0.85 9.81
CA LEU A 56 2.66 -0.17 8.57
C LEU A 56 2.74 1.37 8.72
N HIS A 57 2.18 1.89 9.81
CA HIS A 57 2.30 3.32 10.14
C HIS A 57 3.75 3.76 10.32
N GLN A 58 4.58 2.96 11.00
CA GLN A 58 6.00 3.26 11.16
C GLN A 58 6.70 3.37 9.81
N GLN A 59 6.47 2.41 8.90
CA GLN A 59 7.04 2.41 7.55
C GLN A 59 6.58 3.64 6.73
N LEU A 60 5.31 4.02 6.83
CA LEU A 60 4.78 5.22 6.19
C LEU A 60 5.45 6.49 6.73
N ASN A 61 5.62 6.58 8.05
CA ASN A 61 6.27 7.71 8.69
C ASN A 61 7.77 7.81 8.33
N GLU A 62 8.47 6.67 8.26
CA GLU A 62 9.86 6.58 7.81
C GLU A 62 10.03 6.98 6.34
N ALA A 63 9.01 6.73 5.51
CA ALA A 63 8.94 7.20 4.13
C ALA A 63 8.56 8.69 4.00
N GLY A 64 8.35 9.40 5.12
CA GLY A 64 7.99 10.82 5.14
C GLY A 64 6.51 11.11 4.84
N GLU A 65 5.63 10.11 4.92
CA GLU A 65 4.21 10.27 4.67
C GLU A 65 3.46 10.72 5.95
N PRO A 66 2.76 11.86 5.94
CA PRO A 66 2.11 12.43 7.13
C PRO A 66 0.76 11.76 7.44
N LEU A 67 0.73 10.43 7.53
CA LEU A 67 -0.46 9.65 7.85
C LEU A 67 -0.50 9.25 9.33
N SER A 68 -1.53 9.70 10.04
CA SER A 68 -1.73 9.26 11.43
C SER A 68 -2.06 7.77 11.52
N LEU A 69 -1.70 7.14 12.63
CA LEU A 69 -2.06 5.74 12.90
C LEU A 69 -3.59 5.50 12.87
N VAL A 70 -4.39 6.49 13.28
CA VAL A 70 -5.86 6.42 13.19
C VAL A 70 -6.30 6.31 11.73
N SER A 71 -5.76 7.18 10.88
CA SER A 71 -6.03 7.19 9.43
C SER A 71 -5.62 5.87 8.79
N VAL A 72 -4.46 5.31 9.14
CA VAL A 72 -4.00 4.00 8.67
C VAL A 72 -5.01 2.91 9.01
N ARG A 73 -5.46 2.83 10.27
CA ARG A 73 -6.48 1.84 10.67
C ARG A 73 -7.81 2.01 9.95
N GLN A 74 -8.26 3.25 9.75
CA GLN A 74 -9.49 3.54 9.01
C GLN A 74 -9.37 3.08 7.57
N VAL A 75 -8.25 3.37 6.90
CA VAL A 75 -7.99 2.93 5.53
C VAL A 75 -7.96 1.41 5.44
N LEU A 76 -7.23 0.73 6.34
CA LEU A 76 -7.16 -0.73 6.39
C LEU A 76 -8.55 -1.36 6.57
N ARG A 77 -9.37 -0.85 7.50
CA ARG A 77 -10.75 -1.32 7.69
C ARG A 77 -11.58 -1.14 6.41
N ARG A 78 -11.49 0.02 5.75
CA ARG A 78 -12.22 0.24 4.49
C ARG A 78 -11.75 -0.69 3.38
N MET A 79 -10.44 -0.97 3.30
CA MET A 79 -9.90 -1.91 2.32
C MET A 79 -10.36 -3.34 2.61
N GLU A 80 -10.47 -3.72 3.88
CA GLU A 80 -10.97 -5.02 4.32
C GLU A 80 -12.44 -5.19 3.97
N GLU A 81 -13.27 -4.18 4.26
CA GLU A 81 -14.69 -4.13 3.86
C GLU A 81 -14.91 -4.28 2.34
N ASN A 82 -13.91 -3.89 1.54
CA ASN A 82 -13.95 -3.96 0.07
C ASN A 82 -13.16 -5.14 -0.51
N GLY A 83 -12.63 -6.03 0.34
CA GLY A 83 -11.90 -7.23 -0.09
C GLY A 83 -10.49 -7.00 -0.64
N LEU A 84 -9.94 -5.78 -0.57
CA LEU A 84 -8.59 -5.48 -1.05
C LEU A 84 -7.49 -5.94 -0.07
N VAL A 85 -7.82 -6.01 1.22
CA VAL A 85 -6.93 -6.56 2.25
C VAL A 85 -7.67 -7.58 3.08
N GLN A 86 -6.94 -8.56 3.59
CA GLN A 86 -7.43 -9.52 4.56
C GLN A 86 -6.73 -9.28 5.89
N THR A 87 -7.48 -9.32 6.99
CA THR A 87 -6.85 -9.49 8.29
C THR A 87 -6.41 -10.94 8.46
N THR A 88 -5.13 -11.14 8.77
CA THR A 88 -4.60 -12.42 9.22
C THR A 88 -4.69 -12.48 10.75
N GLY A 89 -4.46 -13.67 11.33
CA GLY A 89 -4.43 -13.83 12.78
C GLY A 89 -3.49 -12.81 13.46
N ARG A 90 -3.85 -12.37 14.67
CA ARG A 90 -3.13 -11.34 15.46
C ARG A 90 -3.25 -9.90 14.94
N SER A 91 -4.37 -9.54 14.29
CA SER A 91 -4.64 -8.16 13.83
C SER A 91 -3.58 -7.62 12.87
N ARG A 92 -3.10 -8.50 11.99
CA ARG A 92 -2.18 -8.17 10.91
C ARG A 92 -2.98 -8.09 9.61
N TYR A 93 -2.46 -7.37 8.63
CA TYR A 93 -3.13 -7.10 7.36
C TYR A 93 -2.22 -7.48 6.21
N ARG A 94 -2.78 -8.13 5.20
CA ARG A 94 -2.08 -8.41 3.94
C ARG A 94 -2.95 -8.03 2.76
N LEU A 95 -2.31 -7.77 1.62
CA LEU A 95 -3.03 -7.59 0.37
C LEU A 95 -3.70 -8.91 -0.02
N SER A 96 -4.96 -8.79 -0.40
CA SER A 96 -5.69 -9.85 -1.06
C SER A 96 -5.76 -9.41 -2.48
N ALA A 97 -4.87 -9.95 -3.32
CA ALA A 97 -4.95 -9.70 -4.75
C ALA A 97 -6.41 -9.96 -5.16
N PRO A 98 -7.09 -8.99 -5.80
CA PRO A 98 -8.41 -9.26 -6.33
C PRO A 98 -8.22 -10.42 -7.32
N ASP A 99 -8.84 -11.56 -7.00
CA ASP A 99 -8.88 -12.71 -7.90
C ASP A 99 -9.37 -12.20 -9.26
N GLN A 100 -8.54 -12.39 -10.28
CA GLN A 100 -8.74 -11.87 -11.64
C GLN A 100 -10.06 -12.33 -12.27
#